data_AF-A0A2I0IF00-F1
#
_entry.id   AF-A0A2I0IF00-F1
#
_cell.length_a   1.000
_cell.length_b   1.000
_cell.length_c   1.000
_cell.angle_alpha   90.00
_cell.angle_beta   90.00
_cell.angle_gamma   90.00
#
_symmetry.space_group_name_H-M   'P 1'
#
loop_
_entity.id
_entity.type
_entity.pdbx_description
1 polymer ?
#
loop_
_entity_poly.entity_id
_entity_poly.type
_entity_poly.pdbx_seq_one_letter_code
_entity_poly.pdbx_strand_id
1 'polypeptide(L)'
;MVTDVADALILNRLFRQLFANGVVLVATSNRAPDNLYEGGLQRDLFLPFISTLKERCIVHEIGSSVDYRKKTSAKEGFYFVELVGDSAPVPQEVEVVMGRTLKVPLGANGCAYFSFEELCNRPLGAADYFGLCKSFHTLALDGVPIFGLHNRTSAYRFVTLVDVMYENKARLLCTAEGSPYQLFERVVTISDAQQMAPRTSSRSRKSDDLDLCVDNELGFAKDRTISR
;
A
#
# COMPACT_ATOMS: atom_id res chain seq x y z
N MET A 1 7.50 0.58 -9.59
CA MET A 1 8.18 1.20 -8.44
C MET A 1 9.62 0.71 -8.52
N VAL A 2 10.62 1.60 -8.50
CA VAL A 2 12.02 1.15 -8.44
C VAL A 2 12.23 0.67 -7.02
N THR A 3 12.32 -0.64 -6.82
CA THR A 3 12.39 -1.27 -5.50
C THR A 3 13.74 -1.91 -5.24
N ASP A 4 14.57 -2.08 -6.26
CA ASP A 4 15.87 -2.74 -6.13
C ASP A 4 17.02 -1.83 -6.59
N VAL A 5 18.17 -1.99 -5.93
CA VAL A 5 19.47 -1.44 -6.32
C VAL A 5 19.84 -1.82 -7.76
N ALA A 6 19.49 -3.04 -8.18
CA ALA A 6 19.74 -3.51 -9.55
C ALA A 6 19.03 -2.64 -10.59
N ASP A 7 17.78 -2.25 -10.30
CA ASP A 7 17.00 -1.36 -11.17
C ASP A 7 17.68 0.00 -11.31
N ALA A 8 18.22 0.55 -10.21
CA ALA A 8 18.89 1.85 -10.23
C ALA A 8 20.09 1.90 -11.19
N LEU A 9 20.94 0.87 -11.17
CA LEU A 9 22.11 0.77 -12.05
C LEU A 9 21.72 0.55 -13.52
N ILE A 10 20.69 -0.26 -13.76
CA ILE A 10 20.17 -0.53 -15.11
C ILE A 10 19.54 0.73 -15.70
N LEU A 11 18.70 1.43 -14.92
CA LEU A 11 18.01 2.65 -15.35
C LEU A 11 19.01 3.75 -15.75
N ASN A 12 20.04 3.98 -14.94
CA ASN A 12 21.05 4.99 -15.29
C ASN A 12 21.73 4.67 -16.63
N ARG A 13 22.15 3.41 -16.82
CA ARG A 13 22.81 2.98 -18.06
C ARG A 13 21.87 3.07 -19.27
N LEU A 14 20.63 2.60 -19.12
CA LEU A 14 19.62 2.60 -20.16
C LEU A 14 19.30 4.03 -20.61
N PHE A 15 18.93 4.91 -19.68
CA PHE A 15 18.50 6.26 -20.03
C PHE A 15 19.64 7.13 -20.55
N ARG A 16 20.88 6.93 -20.07
CA ARG A 16 22.05 7.58 -20.69
C ARG A 16 22.18 7.22 -22.17
N GLN A 17 22.01 5.94 -22.51
CA GLN A 17 22.06 5.51 -23.92
C GLN A 17 20.87 6.03 -24.72
N LEU A 18 19.65 5.99 -24.17
CA LEU A 18 18.47 6.54 -24.84
C LEU A 18 18.65 8.04 -25.14
N PHE A 19 19.09 8.83 -24.16
CA PHE A 19 19.38 10.26 -24.37
C PHE A 19 20.53 10.51 -25.34
N ALA A 20 21.53 9.62 -25.40
CA ALA A 20 22.61 9.72 -26.38
C ALA A 20 22.13 9.44 -27.81
N ASN A 21 21.09 8.62 -27.97
CA ASN A 21 20.46 8.31 -29.25
C ASN A 21 19.33 9.30 -29.63
N GLY A 22 19.21 10.43 -28.93
CA GLY A 22 18.22 11.47 -29.25
C GLY A 22 16.79 11.13 -28.84
N VAL A 23 16.59 10.12 -27.98
CA VAL A 23 15.25 9.78 -27.46
C VAL A 23 14.74 10.88 -26.53
N VAL A 24 13.50 11.30 -26.75
CA VAL A 24 12.78 12.24 -25.88
C VAL A 24 12.04 11.46 -24.80
N LEU A 25 12.30 11.78 -23.53
CA LEU A 25 11.59 11.21 -22.39
C LEU A 25 10.45 12.13 -21.96
N VAL A 26 9.24 11.59 -21.94
CA VAL A 26 8.08 12.18 -21.24
C VAL A 26 7.66 11.20 -20.16
N ALA A 27 7.67 11.64 -18.91
CA ALA A 27 7.34 10.81 -17.75
C ALA A 27 6.55 11.62 -16.72
N THR A 28 5.70 10.91 -15.97
CA THR A 28 4.94 11.46 -14.84
C THR A 28 5.39 10.77 -13.56
N SER A 29 5.53 11.52 -12.48
CA SER A 29 5.93 11.00 -11.16
C SER A 29 5.13 11.67 -10.05
N ASN A 30 4.77 10.88 -9.03
CA ASN A 30 4.16 11.39 -7.79
C ASN A 30 5.20 11.95 -6.81
N ARG A 31 6.49 11.87 -7.14
CA ARG A 31 7.62 12.41 -6.36
C ARG A 31 8.49 13.28 -7.26
N ALA A 32 8.94 14.41 -6.74
CA ALA A 32 9.93 15.25 -7.41
C ALA A 32 11.22 14.44 -7.68
N PRO A 33 12.02 14.77 -8.71
CA PRO A 33 13.24 14.04 -9.06
C PRO A 33 14.18 13.82 -7.88
N ASP A 34 14.38 14.86 -7.05
CA ASP A 34 15.25 14.79 -5.87
C ASP A 34 14.71 13.81 -4.80
N ASN A 35 13.42 13.50 -4.79
CA ASN A 35 12.79 12.61 -3.82
C ASN A 35 12.55 11.20 -4.39
N LEU A 36 12.97 10.94 -5.62
CA LEU A 36 12.85 9.60 -6.23
C LEU A 36 13.77 8.63 -5.51
N TYR A 37 13.24 7.50 -5.04
CA TYR A 37 14.00 6.45 -4.32
C TYR A 37 14.62 6.94 -3.00
N GLU A 38 13.98 7.92 -2.35
CA GLU A 38 14.37 8.40 -1.02
C GLU A 38 14.18 7.29 0.02
N GLY A 39 15.17 7.08 0.90
CA GLY A 39 15.20 5.98 1.87
C GLY A 39 15.33 4.57 1.26
N GLY A 40 15.47 4.46 -0.07
CA GLY A 40 15.76 3.20 -0.76
C GLY A 40 17.15 2.65 -0.44
N LEU A 41 17.31 1.34 -0.55
CA LEU A 41 18.59 0.67 -0.32
C LEU A 41 19.65 1.21 -1.30
N GLN A 42 20.82 1.61 -0.80
CA GLN A 42 21.94 2.16 -1.59
C GLN A 42 21.56 3.32 -2.54
N ARG A 43 20.75 4.26 -2.05
CA ARG A 43 20.34 5.48 -2.76
C ARG A 43 21.47 6.21 -3.50
N ASP A 44 22.68 6.21 -2.96
CA ASP A 44 23.86 6.85 -3.58
C ASP A 44 24.11 6.36 -5.02
N LEU A 45 23.81 5.10 -5.32
CA LEU A 45 23.93 4.53 -6.67
C LEU A 45 22.87 5.06 -7.65
N PHE A 46 21.76 5.60 -7.13
CA PHE A 46 20.68 6.18 -7.92
C PHE A 46 20.84 7.69 -8.15
N LEU A 47 21.62 8.39 -7.32
CA LEU A 47 21.89 9.83 -7.48
C LEU A 47 22.40 10.23 -8.88
N PRO A 48 23.27 9.45 -9.56
CA PRO A 48 23.70 9.79 -10.92
C PRO A 48 22.56 9.77 -11.94
N PHE A 49 21.56 8.90 -11.74
CA PHE A 49 20.37 8.88 -12.60
C PHE A 49 19.48 10.10 -12.34
N ILE A 50 19.30 10.50 -11.07
CA ILE A 50 18.59 11.74 -10.71
C ILE A 50 19.28 12.96 -11.37
N SER A 51 20.62 13.04 -11.33
CA SER A 51 21.37 14.12 -12.02
C SER A 51 21.06 14.13 -13.52
N THR A 52 21.11 12.96 -14.15
CA THR A 52 20.82 12.82 -15.59
C THR A 52 19.38 13.28 -15.92
N LEU A 53 18.40 12.94 -15.09
CA LEU A 53 17.02 13.41 -15.25
C LEU A 53 16.93 14.93 -15.13
N LYS A 54 17.57 15.53 -14.12
CA LYS A 54 17.54 16.99 -13.91
C LYS A 54 18.27 17.76 -15.02
N GLU A 55 19.30 17.17 -15.61
CA GLU A 55 20.04 17.76 -16.73
C GLU A 55 19.28 17.67 -18.06
N ARG A 56 18.52 16.59 -18.28
CA ARG A 56 17.92 16.28 -19.59
C ARG A 56 16.40 16.48 -19.65
N CYS A 57 15.74 16.62 -18.52
CA CYS A 57 14.29 16.79 -18.43
C CYS A 57 13.93 18.12 -17.75
N ILE A 58 12.90 18.77 -18.28
CA ILE A 58 12.29 19.94 -17.65
C ILE A 58 11.19 19.44 -16.72
N VAL A 59 11.28 19.82 -15.45
CA VAL A 59 10.29 19.42 -14.44
C VAL A 59 9.12 20.38 -14.47
N HIS A 60 7.94 19.86 -14.75
CA HIS A 60 6.69 20.61 -14.62
C HIS A 60 5.91 20.06 -13.42
N GLU A 61 5.74 20.89 -12.40
CA GLU A 61 4.91 20.55 -11.26
C GLU A 61 3.43 20.67 -11.65
N ILE A 62 2.74 19.53 -11.65
CA ILE A 62 1.29 19.50 -11.84
C ILE A 62 0.66 19.72 -10.46
N GLY A 63 0.62 20.98 -10.05
CA GLY A 63 -0.01 21.39 -8.80
C GLY A 63 -1.52 21.24 -8.88
N SER A 64 -2.06 20.29 -8.12
CA SER A 64 -3.48 20.31 -7.74
C SER A 64 -3.55 20.69 -6.26
N SER A 65 -4.15 21.83 -5.94
CA SER A 65 -4.52 22.17 -4.55
C SER A 65 -5.53 21.18 -3.96
N VAL A 66 -6.17 20.41 -4.83
CA VAL A 66 -7.18 19.42 -4.49
C VAL A 66 -6.58 18.03 -4.57
N ASP A 67 -6.54 17.35 -3.43
CA ASP A 67 -6.35 15.91 -3.42
C ASP A 67 -7.65 15.21 -3.85
N TYR A 68 -7.74 14.84 -5.13
CA TYR A 68 -8.92 14.14 -5.66
C TYR A 68 -9.16 12.78 -5.00
N ARG A 69 -8.15 12.18 -4.36
CA ARG A 69 -8.30 10.95 -3.56
C ARG A 69 -9.24 11.17 -2.39
N LYS A 70 -9.18 12.35 -1.75
CA LYS A 70 -9.96 12.70 -0.56
C LYS A 70 -11.37 13.22 -0.87
N LYS A 71 -11.68 13.53 -2.14
CA LYS A 71 -13.00 14.06 -2.54
C LYS A 71 -14.11 13.01 -2.54
N THR A 72 -13.77 11.72 -2.66
CA THR A 72 -14.74 10.62 -2.77
C THR A 72 -15.00 9.94 -1.42
N SER A 73 -14.40 10.42 -0.31
CA SER A 73 -14.65 9.84 1.00
C SER A 73 -16.14 9.97 1.35
N ALA A 74 -16.80 8.82 1.51
CA ALA A 74 -18.18 8.76 1.94
C ALA A 74 -18.33 9.50 3.28
N LYS A 75 -19.28 10.43 3.34
CA LYS A 75 -19.57 11.20 4.56
C LYS A 75 -20.35 10.41 5.59
N GLU A 76 -20.91 9.27 5.19
CA GLU A 76 -21.76 8.39 5.99
C GLU A 76 -21.22 6.96 5.94
N GLY A 77 -21.35 6.24 7.06
CA GLY A 77 -21.04 4.81 7.11
C GLY A 77 -22.12 4.01 6.39
N PHE A 78 -21.74 2.86 5.83
CA PHE A 78 -22.66 1.92 5.19
C PHE A 78 -22.78 0.67 6.03
N TYR A 79 -23.98 0.11 6.12
CA TYR A 79 -24.18 -1.22 6.70
C TYR A 79 -24.06 -2.28 5.61
N PHE A 80 -23.44 -3.42 5.91
CA PHE A 80 -23.30 -4.51 4.93
C PHE A 80 -24.65 -4.98 4.37
N VAL A 81 -25.69 -5.01 5.20
CA VAL A 81 -27.06 -5.36 4.77
C VAL A 81 -27.61 -4.41 3.69
N GLU A 82 -27.26 -3.12 3.74
CA GLU A 82 -27.68 -2.15 2.72
C GLU A 82 -26.96 -2.37 1.38
N LEU A 83 -25.71 -2.83 1.42
CA LEU A 83 -24.94 -3.15 0.19
C LEU A 83 -25.50 -4.35 -0.55
N VAL A 84 -26.02 -5.32 0.20
CA VAL A 84 -26.55 -6.57 -0.32
C VAL A 84 -28.01 -6.42 -0.75
N GLY A 85 -28.73 -5.43 -0.22
CA GLY A 85 -30.15 -5.20 -0.48
C GLY A 85 -31.00 -6.33 0.07
N ASP A 86 -32.00 -6.78 -0.70
CA ASP A 86 -32.91 -7.86 -0.29
C ASP A 86 -32.30 -9.28 -0.42
N SER A 87 -31.06 -9.40 -0.89
CA SER A 87 -30.42 -10.71 -1.03
C SER A 87 -29.98 -11.22 0.34
N ALA A 88 -30.32 -12.47 0.67
CA ALA A 88 -29.84 -13.09 1.90
C ALA A 88 -28.33 -13.41 1.76
N PRO A 89 -27.44 -12.90 2.64
CA PRO A 89 -26.04 -13.28 2.63
C PRO A 89 -25.87 -14.76 2.96
N VAL A 90 -25.17 -15.49 2.10
CA VAL A 90 -24.92 -16.93 2.28
C VAL A 90 -23.44 -17.24 2.11
N PRO A 91 -22.92 -18.31 2.75
CA PRO A 91 -21.58 -18.79 2.46
C PRO A 91 -21.42 -19.17 0.99
N GLN A 92 -20.29 -18.80 0.39
CA GLN A 92 -19.95 -19.10 -1.00
C GLN A 92 -18.51 -19.62 -1.11
N GLU A 93 -18.16 -20.21 -2.24
CA GLU A 93 -16.78 -20.56 -2.56
C GLU A 93 -16.39 -19.91 -3.88
N VAL A 94 -15.19 -19.34 -3.93
CA VAL A 94 -14.62 -18.73 -5.12
C VAL A 94 -13.44 -19.54 -5.59
N GLU A 95 -13.42 -19.85 -6.88
CA GLU A 95 -12.26 -20.46 -7.51
C GLU A 95 -11.15 -19.42 -7.71
N VAL A 96 -9.97 -19.78 -7.25
CA VAL A 96 -8.74 -18.99 -7.33
C VAL A 96 -7.79 -19.66 -8.32
N VAL A 97 -6.79 -18.90 -8.77
CA VAL A 97 -5.68 -19.39 -9.60
C VAL A 97 -5.11 -20.71 -9.05
N MET A 98 -4.78 -21.63 -9.98
CA MET A 98 -4.22 -22.97 -9.69
C MET A 98 -5.16 -23.93 -8.94
N GLY A 99 -6.48 -23.81 -9.14
CA GLY A 99 -7.46 -24.78 -8.64
C GLY A 99 -7.67 -24.74 -7.12
N ARG A 100 -7.27 -23.66 -6.46
CA ARG A 100 -7.57 -23.40 -5.05
C ARG A 100 -8.99 -22.84 -4.94
N THR A 101 -9.69 -23.16 -3.86
CA THR A 101 -10.97 -22.53 -3.54
C THR A 101 -10.86 -21.69 -2.26
N LEU A 102 -11.35 -20.45 -2.33
CA LEU A 102 -11.44 -19.55 -1.20
C LEU A 102 -12.87 -19.58 -0.66
N LYS A 103 -13.02 -19.88 0.62
CA LYS A 103 -14.32 -19.84 1.29
C LYS A 103 -14.66 -18.39 1.65
N VAL A 104 -15.83 -17.96 1.22
CA VAL A 104 -16.43 -16.67 1.52
C VAL A 104 -17.48 -16.89 2.61
N PRO A 105 -17.27 -16.37 3.83
CA PRO A 105 -18.19 -16.60 4.96
C PRO A 105 -19.61 -16.14 4.64
N LEU A 106 -19.74 -14.95 4.07
CA LEU A 106 -21.01 -14.36 3.67
C LEU A 106 -20.80 -13.60 2.36
N GLY A 107 -21.54 -13.99 1.32
CA GLY A 107 -21.55 -13.31 0.04
C GLY A 107 -22.98 -13.21 -0.50
N ALA A 108 -23.30 -12.09 -1.11
CA ALA A 108 -24.55 -11.87 -1.82
C ALA A 108 -24.48 -10.61 -2.68
N ASN A 109 -25.20 -10.64 -3.82
CA ASN A 109 -25.30 -9.51 -4.77
C ASN A 109 -23.94 -8.87 -5.14
N GLY A 110 -22.91 -9.67 -5.41
CA GLY A 110 -21.57 -9.16 -5.76
C GLY A 110 -20.82 -8.48 -4.60
N CYS A 111 -21.34 -8.56 -3.38
CA CYS A 111 -20.71 -8.13 -2.14
C CYS A 111 -20.25 -9.35 -1.32
N ALA A 112 -19.04 -9.27 -0.76
CA ALA A 112 -18.52 -10.26 0.19
C ALA A 112 -18.24 -9.63 1.54
N TYR A 113 -18.41 -10.40 2.60
CA TYR A 113 -18.09 -10.01 3.97
C TYR A 113 -17.08 -11.00 4.58
N PHE A 114 -16.06 -10.44 5.23
CA PHE A 114 -15.03 -11.17 5.95
C PHE A 114 -14.66 -10.44 7.24
N SER A 115 -14.26 -11.18 8.27
CA SER A 115 -13.45 -10.57 9.33
C SER A 115 -12.01 -10.39 8.87
N PHE A 116 -11.31 -9.43 9.48
CA PHE A 116 -9.90 -9.18 9.20
C PHE A 116 -9.04 -10.43 9.38
N GLU A 117 -9.34 -11.23 10.41
CA GLU A 117 -8.60 -12.46 10.70
C GLU A 117 -8.71 -13.49 9.56
N GLU A 118 -9.88 -13.59 8.93
CA GLU A 118 -10.12 -14.58 7.89
C GLU A 118 -9.37 -14.28 6.59
N LEU A 119 -9.18 -12.99 6.26
CA LEU A 119 -8.44 -12.59 5.07
C LEU A 119 -6.96 -12.35 5.35
N CYS A 120 -6.62 -11.61 6.40
CA CYS A 120 -5.26 -11.12 6.61
C CYS A 120 -4.45 -11.94 7.62
N ASN A 121 -5.06 -12.72 8.53
CA ASN A 121 -4.31 -13.61 9.42
C ASN A 121 -4.10 -15.01 8.84
N ARG A 122 -4.79 -15.37 7.75
CA ARG A 122 -4.59 -16.62 7.01
C ARG A 122 -3.48 -16.50 5.95
N PRO A 123 -2.84 -17.61 5.52
CA PRO A 123 -1.82 -17.59 4.48
C PRO A 123 -2.42 -17.41 3.08
N LEU A 124 -3.10 -16.27 2.87
CA LEU A 124 -3.59 -15.81 1.58
C LEU A 124 -2.60 -14.83 0.96
N GLY A 125 -2.56 -14.79 -0.37
CA GLY A 125 -1.72 -13.90 -1.16
C GLY A 125 -2.48 -13.14 -2.23
N ALA A 126 -1.74 -12.39 -3.05
CA ALA A 126 -2.31 -11.54 -4.09
C ALA A 126 -3.24 -12.31 -5.06
N ALA A 127 -2.90 -13.55 -5.40
CA ALA A 127 -3.72 -14.39 -6.28
C ALA A 127 -5.10 -14.72 -5.68
N ASP A 128 -5.17 -14.96 -4.37
CA ASP A 128 -6.43 -15.24 -3.67
C ASP A 128 -7.33 -14.01 -3.64
N TYR A 129 -6.76 -12.84 -3.33
CA TYR A 129 -7.50 -11.56 -3.37
C TYR A 129 -7.95 -11.20 -4.78
N PHE A 130 -7.14 -11.52 -5.79
CA PHE A 130 -7.51 -11.30 -7.20
C PHE A 130 -8.69 -12.19 -7.61
N GLY A 131 -8.69 -13.46 -7.19
CA GLY A 131 -9.83 -14.36 -7.37
C GLY A 131 -11.10 -13.79 -6.74
N LEU A 132 -11.00 -13.25 -5.52
CA LEU A 132 -12.12 -12.61 -4.82
C LEU A 132 -12.67 -11.41 -5.61
N CYS A 133 -11.79 -10.54 -6.14
CA CYS A 133 -12.18 -9.36 -6.92
C CYS A 133 -12.88 -9.70 -8.25
N LYS A 134 -12.68 -10.91 -8.80
CA LYS A 134 -13.40 -11.35 -10.00
C LYS A 134 -14.87 -11.66 -9.73
N SER A 135 -15.16 -12.21 -8.56
CA SER A 135 -16.51 -12.62 -8.18
C SER A 135 -17.28 -11.54 -7.43
N PHE A 136 -16.58 -10.62 -6.75
CA PHE A 136 -17.18 -9.57 -5.93
C PHE A 136 -16.63 -8.19 -6.30
N HIS A 137 -17.53 -7.27 -6.63
CA HIS A 137 -17.19 -5.87 -6.88
C HIS A 137 -17.01 -5.07 -5.59
N THR A 138 -17.45 -5.61 -4.45
CA THR A 138 -17.39 -4.92 -3.16
C THR A 138 -17.08 -5.87 -2.02
N LEU A 139 -16.13 -5.47 -1.17
CA LEU A 139 -15.69 -6.23 0.00
C LEU A 139 -15.96 -5.41 1.25
N ALA A 140 -16.68 -5.99 2.21
CA ALA A 140 -16.81 -5.50 3.56
C ALA A 140 -15.85 -6.28 4.47
N LEU A 141 -14.97 -5.56 5.16
CA LEU A 141 -13.95 -6.11 6.02
C LEU A 141 -14.13 -5.62 7.46
N ASP A 142 -14.38 -6.53 8.39
CA ASP A 142 -14.63 -6.18 9.78
C ASP A 142 -13.39 -6.32 10.66
N GLY A 143 -13.11 -5.32 11.50
CA GLY A 143 -12.13 -5.37 12.57
C GLY A 143 -10.69 -5.17 12.13
N VAL A 144 -10.39 -4.18 11.27
CA VAL A 144 -9.00 -3.84 10.92
C VAL A 144 -8.27 -3.26 12.14
N PRO A 145 -7.23 -3.92 12.67
CA PRO A 145 -6.53 -3.47 13.88
C PRO A 145 -5.50 -2.39 13.55
N ILE A 146 -5.05 -1.66 14.56
CA ILE A 146 -3.84 -0.84 14.44
C ILE A 146 -2.63 -1.76 14.21
N PHE A 147 -1.83 -1.45 13.19
CA PHE A 147 -0.65 -2.23 12.83
C PHE A 147 0.57 -1.85 13.68
N GLY A 148 1.29 -2.87 14.14
CA GLY A 148 2.48 -2.80 14.96
C GLY A 148 3.39 -4.01 14.72
N LEU A 149 4.34 -4.25 15.63
CA LEU A 149 5.34 -5.30 15.48
C LEU A 149 4.71 -6.70 15.45
N HIS A 150 3.69 -6.93 16.26
CA HIS A 150 3.06 -8.24 16.46
C HIS A 150 2.18 -8.71 15.30
N ASN A 151 1.60 -7.78 14.52
CA ASN A 151 0.71 -8.07 13.40
C ASN A 151 1.29 -7.62 12.03
N ARG A 152 2.61 -7.46 11.96
CA ARG A 152 3.35 -7.03 10.76
C ARG A 152 3.00 -7.82 9.50
N THR A 153 2.93 -9.15 9.59
CA THR A 153 2.59 -10.01 8.43
C THR A 153 1.17 -9.73 7.92
N SER A 154 0.23 -9.49 8.83
CA SER A 154 -1.15 -9.17 8.50
C SER A 154 -1.27 -7.77 7.89
N ALA A 155 -0.44 -6.82 8.33
CA ALA A 155 -0.35 -5.49 7.71
C ALA A 155 0.09 -5.58 6.23
N TYR A 156 1.10 -6.39 5.91
CA TYR A 156 1.51 -6.63 4.52
C TYR A 156 0.39 -7.22 3.66
N ARG A 157 -0.36 -8.18 4.22
CA ARG A 157 -1.50 -8.80 3.54
C ARG A 157 -2.64 -7.80 3.33
N PHE A 158 -2.91 -6.94 4.31
CA PHE A 158 -3.90 -5.87 4.18
C PHE A 158 -3.51 -4.86 3.09
N VAL A 159 -2.26 -4.41 3.06
CA VAL A 159 -1.72 -3.57 1.98
C VAL A 159 -1.88 -4.26 0.63
N THR A 160 -1.51 -5.54 0.54
CA THR A 160 -1.66 -6.33 -0.69
C THR A 160 -3.12 -6.43 -1.13
N LEU A 161 -4.05 -6.63 -0.17
CA LEU A 161 -5.48 -6.66 -0.43
C LEU A 161 -5.96 -5.32 -1.00
N VAL A 162 -5.63 -4.19 -0.35
CA VAL A 162 -6.00 -2.85 -0.84
C VAL A 162 -5.43 -2.61 -2.24
N ASP A 163 -4.18 -3.00 -2.48
CA ASP A 163 -3.53 -2.86 -3.77
C ASP A 163 -4.28 -3.64 -4.87
N VAL A 164 -4.61 -4.91 -4.61
CA VAL A 164 -5.34 -5.76 -5.56
C VAL A 164 -6.76 -5.24 -5.80
N MET A 165 -7.46 -4.80 -4.75
CA MET A 165 -8.80 -4.22 -4.86
C MET A 165 -8.78 -2.95 -5.72
N TYR A 166 -7.81 -2.07 -5.49
CA TYR A 166 -7.63 -0.84 -6.25
C TYR A 166 -7.36 -1.12 -7.74
N GLU A 167 -6.46 -2.06 -8.05
CA GLU A 167 -6.16 -2.45 -9.43
C GLU A 167 -7.38 -3.01 -10.17
N ASN A 168 -8.26 -3.72 -9.46
CA ASN A 168 -9.49 -4.29 -10.00
C ASN A 168 -10.69 -3.32 -9.94
N LYS A 169 -10.49 -2.08 -9.49
CA LYS A 169 -11.55 -1.08 -9.30
C LYS A 169 -12.69 -1.59 -8.39
N ALA A 170 -12.37 -2.51 -7.47
CA ALA A 170 -13.30 -3.03 -6.49
C ALA A 170 -13.38 -2.07 -5.29
N ARG A 171 -14.54 -2.04 -4.63
CA ARG A 171 -14.79 -1.17 -3.47
C ARG A 171 -14.46 -1.91 -2.18
N LEU A 172 -13.69 -1.29 -1.30
CA LEU A 172 -13.44 -1.77 0.05
C LEU A 172 -14.22 -0.91 1.05
N LEU A 173 -15.00 -1.56 1.91
CA LEU A 173 -15.58 -0.98 3.11
C LEU A 173 -14.98 -1.69 4.29
N CYS A 174 -14.59 -0.96 5.33
CA CYS A 174 -14.06 -1.61 6.52
C CYS A 174 -14.43 -0.88 7.81
N THR A 175 -14.51 -1.66 8.89
CA THR A 175 -14.44 -1.14 10.26
C THR A 175 -12.99 -1.22 10.71
N ALA A 176 -12.53 -0.21 11.44
CA ALA A 176 -11.14 -0.08 11.82
C ALA A 176 -11.02 0.52 13.22
N GLU A 177 -10.00 0.10 13.98
CA GLU A 177 -9.71 0.62 15.32
C GLU A 177 -9.28 2.10 15.33
N GLY A 178 -8.88 2.63 14.17
CA GLY A 178 -8.48 4.02 14.02
C GLY A 178 -8.63 4.51 12.59
N SER A 179 -8.37 5.80 12.38
CA SER A 179 -8.29 6.39 11.04
C SER A 179 -7.16 5.73 10.21
N PRO A 180 -7.18 5.84 8.87
CA PRO A 180 -6.14 5.28 8.01
C PRO A 180 -4.70 5.68 8.41
N TYR A 181 -4.52 6.89 8.94
CA TYR A 181 -3.23 7.35 9.45
C TYR A 181 -2.82 6.64 10.75
N GLN A 182 -3.76 6.48 11.69
CA GLN A 182 -3.54 5.82 12.97
C GLN A 182 -3.24 4.33 12.81
N LEU A 183 -3.86 3.67 11.82
CA LEU A 183 -3.62 2.25 11.53
C LEU A 183 -2.14 1.94 11.28
N PHE A 184 -1.39 2.87 10.70
CA PHE A 184 0.03 2.67 10.37
C PHE A 184 0.95 3.60 11.17
N GLU A 185 0.48 4.20 12.27
CA GLU A 185 1.28 5.15 13.06
C GLU A 185 2.51 4.49 13.67
N ARG A 186 2.40 3.21 14.08
CA ARG A 186 3.49 2.45 14.68
C ARG A 186 4.42 1.79 13.65
N VAL A 187 4.14 1.93 12.36
CA VAL A 187 4.99 1.44 11.27
C VAL A 187 5.87 2.59 10.79
N VAL A 188 7.18 2.44 10.95
CA VAL A 188 8.17 3.47 10.64
C VAL A 188 9.32 2.89 9.80
N THR A 189 9.95 3.73 8.98
CA THR A 189 11.17 3.33 8.27
C THR A 189 12.37 3.33 9.20
N ILE A 190 13.46 2.69 8.79
CA ILE A 190 14.75 2.72 9.51
C ILE A 190 15.25 4.17 9.66
N SER A 191 15.07 4.99 8.63
CA SER A 191 15.45 6.41 8.65
C SER A 191 14.65 7.19 9.68
N ASP A 192 13.33 6.97 9.76
CA ASP A 192 12.47 7.61 10.76
C ASP A 192 12.85 7.20 12.18
N ALA A 193 13.09 5.90 12.40
CA ALA A 193 13.51 5.37 13.69
C ALA A 193 14.86 5.96 14.15
N GLN A 194 15.80 6.18 13.23
CA GLN A 194 17.08 6.82 13.52
C GLN A 194 16.93 8.30 13.89
N GLN A 195 15.99 9.02 13.26
CA GLN A 195 15.68 10.42 13.59
C GLN A 195 14.93 10.56 14.92
N MET A 196 14.07 9.60 15.25
CA MET A 196 13.35 9.52 16.53
C MET A 196 14.27 9.23 17.73
N ALA A 197 15.45 8.67 17.47
CA ALA A 197 16.47 8.36 18.47
C ALA A 197 17.78 9.15 18.22
N PRO A 198 17.80 10.48 18.37
CA PRO A 198 19.05 11.21 18.31
C PRO A 198 19.90 10.81 19.51
N ARG A 199 21.16 10.47 19.22
CA ARG A 199 22.19 9.99 20.14
C ARG A 199 22.44 10.95 21.32
N THR A 200 21.65 10.89 22.39
CA THR A 200 22.02 11.32 23.75
C THR A 200 20.90 10.95 24.74
N SER A 201 20.98 9.77 25.34
CA SER A 201 20.74 9.53 26.78
C SER A 201 20.42 8.07 27.02
N SER A 202 21.41 7.36 27.55
CA SER A 202 21.28 6.08 28.21
C SER A 202 20.51 6.25 29.53
N ARG A 203 19.18 6.40 29.47
CA ARG A 203 18.26 6.13 30.60
C ARG A 203 16.80 6.37 30.17
N SER A 204 15.98 5.32 30.33
CA SER A 204 14.51 5.33 30.35
C SER A 204 13.76 5.46 29.02
N ARG A 205 13.68 4.36 28.23
CA ARG A 205 12.60 4.10 27.24
C ARG A 205 12.26 2.61 27.16
N LYS A 206 12.14 1.94 28.32
CA LYS A 206 11.95 0.47 28.34
C LYS A 206 10.48 0.01 28.41
N SER A 207 9.50 0.91 28.41
CA SER A 207 8.08 0.53 28.55
C SER A 207 7.16 0.92 27.38
N ASP A 208 7.45 1.96 26.60
CA ASP A 208 6.44 2.53 25.69
C ASP A 208 6.66 2.21 24.20
N ASP A 209 7.79 1.60 23.83
CA ASP A 209 8.21 1.36 22.44
C ASP A 209 8.09 -0.12 21.99
N LEU A 210 7.41 -0.98 22.77
CA LEU A 210 7.40 -2.43 22.54
C LEU A 210 6.66 -2.88 21.27
N ASP A 211 5.87 -2.00 20.65
CA ASP A 211 5.04 -2.34 19.48
C ASP A 211 5.40 -1.56 18.20
N LEU A 212 6.53 -0.84 18.21
CA LEU A 212 7.03 -0.13 17.03
C LEU A 212 7.53 -1.14 15.98
N CYS A 213 6.97 -1.09 14.77
CA CYS A 213 7.39 -1.90 13.64
C CYS A 213 8.34 -1.08 12.74
N VAL A 214 9.64 -1.34 12.84
CA VAL A 214 10.65 -0.75 11.95
C VAL A 214 10.76 -1.59 10.68
N ASP A 215 10.17 -1.12 9.59
CA ASP A 215 10.12 -1.84 8.32
C ASP A 215 10.00 -0.85 7.15
N ASN A 216 11.03 -0.79 6.29
CA ASN A 216 11.07 0.15 5.17
C ASN A 216 9.99 -0.14 4.13
N GLU A 217 9.81 -1.40 3.75
CA GLU A 217 8.88 -1.78 2.69
C GLU A 217 7.43 -1.50 3.12
N LEU A 218 7.10 -1.86 4.37
CA LEU A 218 5.78 -1.55 4.93
C LEU A 218 5.59 -0.05 5.16
N GLY A 219 6.64 0.67 5.59
CA GLY A 219 6.64 2.12 5.76
C GLY A 219 6.39 2.87 4.44
N PHE A 220 7.01 2.45 3.34
CA PHE A 220 6.72 3.01 2.02
C PHE A 220 5.36 2.58 1.47
N ALA A 221 4.91 1.37 1.80
CA ALA A 221 3.60 0.90 1.39
C ALA A 221 2.46 1.65 2.10
N LYS A 222 2.64 2.00 3.39
CA LYS A 222 1.73 2.88 4.14
C LYS A 222 1.39 4.14 3.37
N ASP A 223 2.38 4.85 2.84
CA ASP A 223 2.16 6.10 2.09
C ASP A 223 1.28 5.88 0.85
N ARG A 224 1.41 4.70 0.21
CA ARG A 224 0.60 4.32 -0.96
C ARG A 224 -0.82 3.93 -0.55
N THR A 225 -0.98 3.21 0.55
CA THR A 225 -2.28 2.76 1.05
C THR A 225 -3.11 3.93 1.58
N ILE A 226 -2.52 4.85 2.33
CA ILE A 226 -3.20 6.08 2.81
C ILE A 226 -3.63 6.97 1.63
N SER A 227 -2.91 6.87 0.52
CA SER A 227 -3.23 7.54 -0.74
C SER A 227 -4.32 6.82 -1.56
N ARG A 228 -4.75 5.60 -1.24
CA ARG A 228 -5.71 4.84 -2.06
C ARG A 228 -7.08 4.84 -1.40
#